data_AF-A0A484H065-F1
#
_entry.id   AF-A0A484H065-F1
#
_cell.length_a   1.000
_cell.length_b   1.000
_cell.length_c   1.000
_cell.angle_alpha   90.00
_cell.angle_beta   90.00
_cell.angle_gamma   90.00
#
_symmetry.space_group_name_H-M   'P 1'
#
loop_
_entity.id
_entity.type
_entity.pdbx_description
1 polymer ?
#
loop_
_entity_poly.entity_id
_entity_poly.type
_entity_poly.pdbx_seq_one_letter_code
_entity_poly.pdbx_strand_id
1 'polypeptide(L)' 'GSAVFPDVALMNHSCCPNVIVTYKGTLAEVRAVQEIHPGEEVFTSYIDLLYPTEDRNDRLRDSYFFTCECQEC' A
#
# COMPACT_ATOMS: atom_id res chain seq x y z
N GLY A 1 16.99 -4.28 -5.99
CA GLY A 1 16.60 -5.32 -6.95
C GLY A 1 15.13 -5.16 -7.28
N SER A 2 14.65 -5.84 -8.31
CA SER A 2 13.22 -5.84 -8.69
C SER A 2 12.70 -7.28 -8.69
N ALA A 3 11.45 -7.46 -8.28
CA ALA A 3 10.79 -8.76 -8.20
C ALA A 3 9.29 -8.61 -8.48
N VAL A 4 8.61 -9.72 -8.79
CA VAL A 4 7.17 -9.76 -9.04
C VAL A 4 6.52 -10.71 -8.05
N PHE A 5 5.52 -10.22 -7.32
CA PHE A 5 4.74 -10.99 -6.34
C PHE A 5 3.25 -10.85 -6.65
N PRO A 6 2.67 -11.75 -7.48
CA PRO A 6 1.29 -11.61 -7.95
C PRO A 6 0.26 -11.51 -6.82
N ASP A 7 0.38 -12.35 -5.79
CA ASP A 7 -0.55 -12.35 -4.65
C ASP A 7 -0.44 -11.06 -3.81
N VAL A 8 0.77 -10.50 -3.70
CA VAL A 8 1.01 -9.24 -2.98
C VAL A 8 0.48 -8.06 -3.79
N ALA A 9 0.56 -8.11 -5.12
CA ALA A 9 0.08 -7.07 -6.02
C ALA A 9 -1.46 -6.96 -6.09
N LEU A 10 -2.19 -7.89 -5.47
CA LEU A 10 -3.65 -7.82 -5.33
C LEU A 10 -4.09 -6.78 -4.28
N MET A 11 -3.25 -6.50 -3.28
CA MET A 11 -3.59 -5.59 -2.19
C MET A 11 -3.63 -4.15 -2.66
N ASN A 12 -4.76 -3.47 -2.46
CA ASN A 12 -4.93 -2.07 -2.86
C ASN A 12 -4.14 -1.09 -2.00
N HIS A 13 -4.11 0.16 -2.45
CA HIS A 13 -3.42 1.25 -1.78
C HIS A 13 -4.28 1.94 -0.71
N SER A 14 -3.68 2.24 0.44
CA SER A 14 -4.17 3.26 1.39
C SER A 14 -2.99 4.06 1.95
N CYS A 15 -3.17 5.37 2.16
CA CYS A 15 -2.18 6.18 2.89
C CYS A 15 -2.19 5.88 4.40
N CYS A 16 -3.22 5.20 4.91
CA CYS A 16 -3.27 4.58 6.23
C CYS A 16 -3.38 3.05 6.07
N PRO A 17 -2.28 2.35 5.76
CA PRO A 17 -2.34 0.92 5.46
C PRO A 17 -2.50 0.07 6.72
N ASN A 18 -3.23 -1.04 6.61
CA ASN A 18 -3.39 -2.01 7.69
C ASN A 18 -2.34 -3.14 7.65
N VAL A 19 -1.58 -3.25 6.56
CA VAL A 19 -0.44 -4.18 6.44
C VAL A 19 0.84 -3.51 5.95
N ILE A 20 1.98 -4.13 6.25
CA ILE A 20 3.29 -3.80 5.70
C ILE A 20 3.88 -5.03 5.00
N VAL A 21 4.49 -4.80 3.84
CA VAL A 21 5.26 -5.81 3.10
C VAL A 21 6.74 -5.71 3.47
N THR A 22 7.32 -6.84 3.87
CA THR A 22 8.75 -6.98 4.16
C THR A 22 9.33 -8.12 3.32
N TYR A 23 10.66 -8.18 3.19
CA TYR A 23 11.31 -9.18 2.34
C TYR A 23 12.36 -9.98 3.12
N LYS A 24 12.22 -11.30 3.13
CA LYS A 24 13.21 -12.24 3.67
C LYS A 24 13.93 -12.93 2.50
N GLY A 25 15.00 -12.31 2.03
CA GLY A 25 15.65 -12.70 0.77
C GLY A 25 14.74 -12.40 -0.40
N THR A 26 14.27 -13.43 -1.11
CA THR A 26 13.32 -13.31 -2.24
C THR A 26 11.88 -13.63 -1.86
N LEU A 27 11.59 -13.89 -0.57
CA LEU A 27 10.23 -14.13 -0.07
C LEU A 27 9.62 -12.82 0.43
N ALA A 28 8.44 -12.45 -0.09
CA ALA A 28 7.64 -11.36 0.46
C ALA A 28 6.81 -11.86 1.66
N GLU A 29 6.86 -11.13 2.77
CA GLU A 29 6.11 -11.39 3.99
C GLU A 29 5.18 -10.18 4.25
N VAL A 30 3.88 -10.43 4.31
CA VAL A 30 2.86 -9.42 4.61
C VAL A 30 2.42 -9.56 6.06
N ARG A 31 2.49 -8.46 6.83
CA ARG A 31 2.14 -8.45 8.26
C ARG A 31 1.16 -7.34 8.58
N ALA A 32 0.16 -7.64 9.41
CA ALA A 32 -0.74 -6.64 9.94
C ALA A 32 0.00 -5.67 10.86
N VAL A 33 -0.29 -4.38 10.69
CA VAL A 33 0.16 -3.29 11.56
C VAL A 33 -1.00 -2.55 12.22
N GLN A 34 -2.22 -2.90 11.84
CA GLN A 34 -3.47 -2.51 12.49
C GLN A 34 -4.32 -3.76 12.72
N GLU A 35 -5.36 -3.65 13.56
CA GLU A 35 -6.37 -4.70 13.67
C GLU A 35 -7.14 -4.80 12.34
N ILE A 36 -7.42 -6.02 11.89
CA ILE A 36 -8.15 -6.30 10.64
C ILE A 36 -9.32 -7.21 10.99
N HIS A 37 -10.54 -6.72 10.81
CA HIS A 37 -11.76 -7.46 11.08
C HIS A 37 -12.22 -8.26 9.85
N PRO A 38 -13.00 -9.36 10.04
CA PRO A 38 -13.54 -10.12 8.92
C PRO A 38 -14.39 -9.26 7.97
N GLY A 39 -14.05 -9.29 6.68
CA GLY A 39 -14.71 -8.49 5.64
C GLY A 39 -14.04 -7.16 5.35
N GLU A 40 -13.04 -6.74 6.13
CA GLU A 40 -12.22 -5.58 5.81
C GLU A 40 -11.22 -5.89 4.70
N GLU A 41 -10.97 -4.88 3.87
CA GLU A 41 -10.01 -4.97 2.78
C GLU A 41 -8.57 -4.78 3.30
N VAL A 42 -7.62 -5.50 2.68
CA VAL A 42 -6.20 -5.44 3.04
C VAL A 42 -5.51 -4.38 2.19
N PHE A 43 -4.95 -3.36 2.85
CA PHE A 43 -4.30 -2.22 2.22
C PHE A 43 -2.82 -2.11 2.57
N THR A 44 -1.98 -1.89 1.56
CA THR A 44 -0.57 -1.53 1.71
C THR A 44 -0.32 -0.12 1.19
N SER A 45 0.78 0.52 1.59
CA SER A 45 1.20 1.76 0.92
C SER A 45 2.03 1.46 -0.34
N TYR A 46 1.76 2.17 -1.43
CA TYR A 46 2.52 2.09 -2.68
C TYR A 46 3.60 3.18 -2.78
N ILE A 47 3.52 4.16 -1.89
CA ILE A 47 4.32 5.39 -1.92
C ILE A 47 4.83 5.72 -0.51
N ASP A 48 5.77 6.64 -0.44
CA ASP A 48 6.23 7.20 0.84
C ASP A 48 5.15 8.12 1.44
N LEU A 49 4.83 7.88 2.71
CA LEU A 49 3.77 8.56 3.46
C LEU A 49 4.23 9.88 4.10
N LEU A 50 5.52 10.21 4.05
CA LEU A 50 6.07 11.45 4.61
C LEU A 50 5.60 12.72 3.89
N TYR A 51 5.04 12.59 2.69
CA TYR A 51 4.65 13.71 1.83
C TYR A 51 3.19 14.17 2.08
N PRO A 52 2.87 15.46 1.84
CA PRO A 52 1.50 15.97 1.89
C PRO A 52 0.55 15.26 0.91
N THR A 53 -0.76 15.34 1.16
CA THR A 53 -1.79 14.67 0.34
C THR A 53 -1.70 14.98 -1.15
N GLU A 54 -1.44 16.23 -1.52
CA GLU A 54 -1.36 16.66 -2.93
C GLU A 54 -0.23 15.92 -3.65
N ASP A 55 0.99 15.97 -3.10
CA ASP A 55 2.17 15.26 -3.61
C ASP A 55 1.94 13.74 -3.68
N ARG A 56 1.27 13.16 -2.68
CA ARG A 56 0.95 11.72 -2.66
C ARG A 56 0.01 11.36 -3.82
N ASN A 57 -1.08 12.11 -3.99
CA ASN A 57 -2.06 11.86 -5.04
C ASN A 57 -1.50 12.13 -6.44
N ASP A 58 -0.62 13.11 -6.61
CA ASP A 58 0.07 13.33 -7.88
C ASP A 58 0.90 12.11 -8.29
N ARG A 59 1.67 11.52 -7.36
CA ARG A 59 2.43 10.30 -7.62
C ARG A 59 1.54 9.11 -7.93
N LEU A 60 0.43 8.96 -7.21
CA LEU A 60 -0.52 7.87 -7.45
C LEU A 60 -1.19 7.99 -8.82
N ARG A 61 -1.54 9.21 -9.25
CA ARG A 61 -2.09 9.45 -10.59
C ARG A 61 -1.06 9.16 -11.69
N ASP A 62 0.18 9.59 -11.52
CA ASP A 62 1.23 9.42 -12.52
C ASP A 62 1.67 7.96 -12.69
N SER A 63 1.85 7.24 -11.57
CA SER A 63 2.39 5.87 -11.60
C SER A 63 1.32 4.77 -11.63
N TYR A 64 0.13 5.02 -11.06
CA TYR A 64 -0.91 4.01 -10.84
C TYR A 64 -2.30 4.42 -11.37
N PHE A 65 -2.44 5.63 -11.94
CA PHE A 65 -3.64 6.10 -12.64
C PHE A 65 -4.91 6.19 -11.78
N PHE A 66 -4.77 6.42 -10.46
CA PHE A 66 -5.91 6.66 -9.56
C PHE A 66 -5.64 7.80 -8.56
N THR A 67 -6.70 8.32 -7.93
CA THR A 67 -6.62 9.25 -6.79
C THR A 67 -7.09 8.52 -5.54
N CYS A 68 -6.33 8.61 -4.45
CA CYS A 68 -6.65 7.97 -3.18
C CYS A 68 -7.65 8.80 -2.37
N GLU A 69 -8.69 8.14 -1.86
CA GLU A 69 -9.79 8.73 -1.07
C GLU A 69 -9.80 8.21 0.38
N CYS A 70 -8.65 7.72 0.88
CA CYS A 70 -8.55 7.24 2.25
C CYS A 70 -8.61 8.41 3.27
N GLN A 71 -8.79 8.09 4.55
CA GLN A 71 -8.96 9.08 5.62
C GLN A 71 -7.82 10.12 5.76
N GLU A 72 -6.59 9.76 5.40
CA GLU A 72 -5.42 10.64 5.47
C GLU A 72 -5.27 11.58 4.25
N CYS A 73 -6.09 11.38 3.20
CA CYS A 73 -6.12 12.22 2.01
C CYS A 73 -7.17 13.31 2.17
#